data_AF-A0A4P8Y0R0-F1
#
_entry.id   AF-A0A4P8Y0R0-F1
#
_cell.length_a   1.000
_cell.length_b   1.000
_cell.length_c   1.000
_cell.angle_alpha   90.00
_cell.angle_beta   90.00
_cell.angle_gamma   90.00
#
_symmetry.space_group_name_H-M   'P 1'
#
loop_
_entity.id
_entity.type
_entity.pdbx_description
1 polymer ?
#
loop_
_entity_poly.entity_id
_entity_poly.type
_entity_poly.pdbx_seq_one_letter_code
_entity_poly.pdbx_strand_id
1 'polypeptide(L)'
;MKRTMTLVAAILMLALCITGCATTTQQKDVKVKLSDTLQTLKDKMVDKGYIPKKDVTNTEMSPVKQKGTDGKENEYGGYLSIGAVEGVRYAFKYNNSDVNVELYRYDSKKNTDLSKRIIDEVKNHGYFTYEGTDEKVDATLSADDNFLLIYQDSSTEKKNENKKADAEKFFKEYKAK
;
A
#
# COMPACT_ATOMS: atom_id res chain seq x y z
N MET A 1 -15.46 -60.05 -43.32
CA MET A 1 -15.42 -60.31 -41.85
C MET A 1 -15.86 -59.05 -41.11
N LYS A 2 -16.66 -59.23 -40.08
CA LYS A 2 -17.66 -58.31 -39.49
C LYS A 2 -16.97 -57.26 -38.59
N ARG A 3 -17.15 -55.97 -38.90
CA ARG A 3 -17.94 -54.94 -38.16
C ARG A 3 -17.56 -54.74 -36.68
N THR A 4 -17.01 -53.54 -36.44
CA THR A 4 -16.88 -52.81 -35.18
C THR A 4 -18.23 -52.64 -34.47
N MET A 5 -18.17 -52.51 -33.14
CA MET A 5 -19.05 -51.76 -32.21
C MET A 5 -19.21 -52.55 -30.90
N THR A 6 -18.74 -52.00 -29.78
CA THR A 6 -19.57 -51.84 -28.57
C THR A 6 -19.01 -50.68 -27.75
N LEU A 7 -19.86 -49.66 -27.60
CA LEU A 7 -19.78 -48.54 -26.70
C LEU A 7 -20.58 -48.91 -25.46
N VAL A 8 -20.05 -48.71 -24.25
CA VAL A 8 -20.87 -48.45 -23.05
C VAL A 8 -20.16 -47.38 -22.22
N ALA A 9 -20.79 -46.22 -22.13
CA ALA A 9 -20.49 -45.17 -21.18
C ALA A 9 -21.32 -45.39 -19.90
N ALA A 10 -20.74 -45.17 -18.73
CA ALA A 10 -21.50 -44.75 -17.54
C ALA A 10 -20.55 -44.06 -16.56
N ILE A 11 -20.83 -42.76 -16.40
CA ILE A 11 -20.24 -41.81 -15.48
C ILE A 11 -20.53 -42.24 -14.04
N LEU A 12 -19.51 -42.27 -13.16
CA LEU A 12 -19.73 -42.11 -11.73
C LEU A 12 -18.84 -40.97 -11.22
N MET A 13 -19.51 -39.93 -10.74
CA MET A 13 -18.94 -38.71 -10.16
C MET A 13 -17.98 -39.06 -9.02
N LEU A 14 -16.72 -38.62 -9.12
CA LEU A 14 -15.87 -38.48 -7.94
C LEU A 14 -15.97 -37.04 -7.47
N ALA A 15 -16.65 -36.88 -6.32
CA ALA A 15 -16.95 -35.61 -5.69
C ALA A 15 -15.68 -34.80 -5.42
N LEU A 16 -15.72 -33.54 -5.87
CA LEU A 16 -14.80 -32.48 -5.50
C LEU A 16 -14.87 -32.25 -3.99
N CYS A 17 -13.86 -32.71 -3.26
CA CYS A 17 -13.52 -32.14 -1.95
C CYS A 17 -12.28 -31.28 -2.12
N ILE A 18 -12.43 -30.15 -2.82
CA ILE A 18 -11.53 -29.02 -2.60
C ILE A 18 -12.10 -28.32 -1.37
N THR A 19 -11.70 -28.76 -0.17
CA THR A 19 -11.70 -27.91 1.02
C THR A 19 -10.63 -26.85 0.82
N GLY A 20 -10.87 -25.97 -0.15
CA GLY A 20 -10.29 -24.64 -0.16
C GLY A 20 -11.04 -23.93 0.95
N CYS A 21 -10.40 -23.80 2.11
CA CYS A 21 -10.78 -22.78 3.07
C CYS A 21 -10.47 -21.44 2.37
N ALA A 22 -11.37 -21.03 1.46
CA ALA A 22 -11.48 -19.65 1.06
C ALA A 22 -11.93 -18.93 2.32
N THR A 23 -10.96 -18.56 3.15
CA THR A 23 -11.10 -17.37 3.99
C THR A 23 -11.20 -16.22 3.00
N THR A 24 -12.40 -16.02 2.47
CA THR A 24 -12.84 -14.68 2.13
C THR A 24 -12.86 -13.95 3.46
N THR A 25 -11.69 -13.45 3.86
CA THR A 25 -11.61 -12.35 4.78
C THR A 25 -12.34 -11.24 4.06
N GLN A 26 -13.62 -11.06 4.39
CA GLN A 26 -14.29 -9.79 4.16
C GLN A 26 -13.42 -8.78 4.90
N GLN A 27 -12.56 -8.10 4.14
CA GLN A 27 -11.71 -7.03 4.62
C GLN A 27 -12.66 -5.87 4.93
N LYS A 28 -13.24 -5.91 6.13
CA LYS A 28 -14.10 -4.85 6.65
C LYS A 28 -13.29 -3.56 6.69
N ASP A 29 -13.90 -2.46 6.28
CA ASP A 29 -13.36 -1.11 6.44
C ASP A 29 -12.85 -0.93 7.88
N VAL A 30 -11.53 -0.92 8.07
CA VAL A 30 -10.93 -0.74 9.40
C VAL A 30 -10.91 0.76 9.67
N LYS A 31 -11.60 1.21 10.72
CA LYS A 31 -11.53 2.62 11.11
C LYS A 31 -10.15 2.90 11.73
N VAL A 32 -9.19 3.32 10.92
CA VAL A 32 -7.81 3.66 11.33
C VAL A 32 -7.80 4.95 12.15
N LYS A 33 -7.02 4.98 13.25
CA LYS A 33 -6.82 6.18 14.08
C LYS A 33 -5.53 6.88 13.67
N LEU A 34 -5.63 7.89 12.83
CA LEU A 34 -4.51 8.72 12.40
C LEU A 34 -4.30 9.93 13.32
N SER A 35 -3.09 10.46 13.37
CA SER A 35 -2.81 11.79 13.92
C SER A 35 -3.54 12.87 13.12
N ASP A 36 -3.84 13.99 13.75
CA ASP A 36 -4.57 15.09 13.12
C ASP A 36 -3.89 15.59 11.83
N THR A 37 -2.56 15.57 11.80
CA THR A 37 -1.79 16.02 10.62
C THR A 37 -1.90 15.05 9.46
N LEU A 38 -1.75 13.74 9.69
CA LEU A 38 -1.88 12.74 8.62
C LEU A 38 -3.35 12.58 8.18
N GLN A 39 -4.28 12.70 9.14
CA GLN A 39 -5.71 12.75 8.87
C GLN A 39 -6.08 13.94 7.96
N THR A 40 -5.56 15.13 8.26
CA THR A 40 -5.77 16.33 7.43
C THR A 40 -5.27 16.15 6.00
N LEU A 41 -4.08 15.57 5.83
CA LEU A 41 -3.53 15.25 4.50
C LEU A 41 -4.44 14.28 3.74
N LYS A 42 -4.82 13.17 4.37
CA LYS A 42 -5.73 12.19 3.78
C LYS A 42 -7.06 12.83 3.38
N ASP A 43 -7.67 13.65 4.23
CA ASP A 43 -8.95 14.29 3.91
C ASP A 43 -8.85 15.21 2.69
N LYS A 44 -7.73 15.95 2.52
CA LYS A 44 -7.51 16.71 1.28
C LYS A 44 -7.35 15.83 0.04
N MET A 45 -6.66 14.68 0.16
CA MET A 45 -6.55 13.74 -0.95
C MET A 45 -7.90 13.11 -1.32
N VAL A 46 -8.77 12.90 -0.34
CA VAL A 46 -10.15 12.47 -0.54
C VAL A 46 -10.98 13.56 -1.23
N ASP A 47 -10.86 14.81 -0.80
CA ASP A 47 -11.59 15.94 -1.40
C ASP A 47 -11.17 16.20 -2.84
N LYS A 48 -9.88 16.02 -3.16
CA LYS A 48 -9.36 16.05 -4.54
C LYS A 48 -9.69 14.78 -5.33
N GLY A 49 -10.22 13.76 -4.67
CA GLY A 49 -10.63 12.49 -5.27
C GLY A 49 -9.49 11.57 -5.64
N TYR A 50 -8.27 11.78 -5.14
CA TYR A 50 -7.14 10.86 -5.33
C TYR A 50 -7.29 9.58 -4.51
N ILE A 51 -8.01 9.66 -3.39
CA ILE A 51 -8.52 8.52 -2.62
C ILE A 51 -10.05 8.60 -2.66
N PRO A 52 -10.78 7.53 -3.02
CA PRO A 52 -12.23 7.60 -3.08
C PRO A 52 -12.86 7.62 -1.67
N LYS A 53 -14.06 8.19 -1.56
CA LYS A 53 -14.80 8.30 -0.29
C LYS A 53 -15.41 6.96 0.18
N LYS A 54 -15.65 6.05 -0.76
CA LYS A 54 -16.28 4.73 -0.56
C LYS A 54 -15.52 3.69 -1.39
N ASP A 55 -15.76 2.42 -1.11
CA ASP A 55 -15.13 1.30 -1.81
C ASP A 55 -13.59 1.38 -1.73
N VAL A 56 -13.08 1.85 -0.59
CA VAL A 56 -11.66 1.97 -0.27
C VAL A 56 -11.37 1.13 0.95
N THR A 57 -10.37 0.28 0.84
CA THR A 57 -9.86 -0.45 2.00
C THR A 57 -8.66 0.27 2.56
N ASN A 58 -8.64 0.46 3.88
CA ASN A 58 -7.55 1.12 4.58
C ASN A 58 -6.86 0.16 5.56
N THR A 59 -5.54 0.28 5.64
CA THR A 59 -4.72 -0.55 6.52
C THR A 59 -3.69 0.32 7.22
N GLU A 60 -3.72 0.35 8.55
CA GLU A 60 -2.66 0.97 9.34
C GLU A 60 -1.35 0.19 9.16
N MET A 61 -0.24 0.90 8.95
CA MET A 61 1.08 0.30 8.78
C MET A 61 1.83 0.26 10.11
N SER A 62 1.20 -0.33 11.14
CA SER A 62 1.77 -0.35 12.48
C SER A 62 2.96 -1.31 12.58
N PRO A 63 3.98 -0.98 13.38
CA PRO A 63 5.02 -1.92 13.74
C PRO A 63 4.47 -3.10 14.54
N VAL A 64 5.14 -4.23 14.40
CA VAL A 64 4.90 -5.42 15.22
C VAL A 64 5.86 -5.38 16.40
N LYS A 65 5.33 -5.61 17.60
CA LYS A 65 6.11 -5.79 18.83
C LYS A 65 6.59 -7.22 18.94
N GLN A 66 7.89 -7.40 19.15
CA GLN A 66 8.52 -8.70 19.34
C GLN A 66 9.50 -8.66 20.50
N LYS A 67 9.49 -9.71 21.32
CA LYS A 67 10.42 -9.86 22.45
C LYS A 67 11.74 -10.46 21.95
N GLY A 68 12.83 -9.73 22.14
CA GLY A 68 14.19 -10.18 21.84
C GLY A 68 14.69 -11.26 22.80
N THR A 69 15.83 -11.87 22.44
CA THR A 69 16.51 -12.88 23.26
C THR A 69 17.04 -12.31 24.58
N ASP A 70 17.24 -10.99 24.65
CA ASP A 70 17.58 -10.24 25.86
C ASP A 70 16.34 -9.93 26.74
N GLY A 71 15.17 -10.39 26.33
CA GLY A 71 13.90 -10.19 27.02
C GLY A 71 13.26 -8.82 26.83
N LYS A 72 13.86 -7.93 26.02
CA LYS A 72 13.29 -6.60 25.74
C LYS A 72 12.31 -6.67 24.58
N GLU A 73 11.26 -5.85 24.63
CA GLU A 73 10.33 -5.69 23.52
C GLU A 73 10.85 -4.65 22.55
N ASN A 74 10.97 -5.02 21.28
CA ASN A 74 11.38 -4.17 20.18
C ASN A 74 10.26 -4.09 19.14
N GLU A 75 10.22 -3.00 18.38
CA GLU A 75 9.24 -2.77 17.32
C GLU A 75 9.90 -2.89 15.95
N TYR A 76 9.25 -3.61 15.04
CA TYR A 76 9.76 -3.87 13.69
C TYR A 76 8.66 -3.77 12.63
N GLY A 77 9.06 -3.45 11.39
CA GLY A 77 8.14 -3.45 10.26
C GLY A 77 7.19 -2.25 10.22
N GLY A 78 6.17 -2.34 9.37
CA GLY A 78 5.21 -1.23 9.16
C GLY A 78 5.92 0.03 8.68
N TYR A 79 5.50 1.18 9.20
CA TYR A 79 6.09 2.48 8.85
C TYR A 79 7.56 2.63 9.30
N LEU A 80 8.03 1.83 10.26
CA LEU A 80 9.42 1.88 10.71
C LEU A 80 10.40 1.37 9.64
N SER A 81 9.94 0.54 8.71
CA SER A 81 10.77 0.03 7.60
C SER A 81 11.29 1.12 6.66
N ILE A 82 10.71 2.32 6.72
CA ILE A 82 11.18 3.49 5.97
C ILE A 82 11.56 4.65 6.91
N GLY A 83 11.65 4.41 8.21
CA GLY A 83 11.98 5.43 9.22
C GLY A 83 10.87 6.46 9.46
N ALA A 84 9.64 6.21 9.02
CA ALA A 84 8.50 7.07 9.32
C ALA A 84 8.03 6.88 10.78
N VAL A 85 7.13 7.75 11.25
CA VAL A 85 6.52 7.65 12.59
C VAL A 85 5.04 7.28 12.56
N GLU A 86 4.47 7.21 11.35
CA GLU A 86 3.08 6.89 11.10
C GLU A 86 2.92 6.52 9.62
N GLY A 87 2.02 5.58 9.31
CA GLY A 87 1.76 5.17 7.93
C GLY A 87 0.42 4.50 7.75
N VAL A 88 -0.18 4.67 6.57
CA VAL A 88 -1.46 4.05 6.20
C VAL A 88 -1.48 3.76 4.69
N ARG A 89 -2.00 2.59 4.33
CA ARG A 89 -2.29 2.19 2.95
C ARG A 89 -3.77 2.32 2.66
N TYR A 90 -4.10 2.82 1.47
CA TYR A 90 -5.42 2.82 0.88
C TYR A 90 -5.40 1.99 -0.41
N ALA A 91 -6.23 0.96 -0.49
CA ALA A 91 -6.37 0.12 -1.67
C ALA A 91 -7.78 0.27 -2.25
N PHE A 92 -7.90 0.53 -3.55
CA PHE A 92 -9.19 0.71 -4.22
C PHE A 92 -9.09 0.40 -5.72
N LYS A 93 -10.24 0.24 -6.37
CA LYS A 93 -10.33 0.11 -7.83
C LYS A 93 -10.50 1.47 -8.49
N TYR A 94 -9.71 1.74 -9.53
CA TYR A 94 -9.93 2.88 -10.42
C TYR A 94 -9.70 2.48 -11.87
N ASN A 95 -10.72 2.71 -12.71
CA ASN A 95 -10.66 2.40 -14.14
C ASN A 95 -10.19 0.95 -14.41
N ASN A 96 -10.78 -0.02 -13.71
CA ASN A 96 -10.44 -1.45 -13.74
C ASN A 96 -9.04 -1.83 -13.23
N SER A 97 -8.25 -0.88 -12.74
CA SER A 97 -6.94 -1.12 -12.12
C SER A 97 -7.02 -1.17 -10.60
N ASP A 98 -6.13 -1.94 -9.98
CA ASP A 98 -5.87 -1.90 -8.54
C ASP A 98 -4.90 -0.75 -8.23
N VAL A 99 -5.36 0.18 -7.40
CA VAL A 99 -4.57 1.32 -6.97
C VAL A 99 -4.24 1.17 -5.49
N ASN A 100 -2.96 1.34 -5.15
CA ASN A 100 -2.50 1.48 -3.77
C ASN A 100 -1.91 2.89 -3.56
N VAL A 101 -2.41 3.58 -2.55
CA VAL A 101 -1.89 4.86 -2.08
C VAL A 101 -1.40 4.67 -0.67
N GLU A 102 -0.11 4.88 -0.44
CA GLU A 102 0.48 4.85 0.89
C GLU A 102 0.88 6.25 1.30
N LEU A 103 0.47 6.65 2.50
CA LEU A 103 0.82 7.94 3.09
C LEU A 103 1.63 7.69 4.35
N TYR A 104 2.81 8.30 4.41
CA TYR A 104 3.69 8.24 5.56
C TYR A 104 3.95 9.62 6.11
N ARG A 105 4.15 9.70 7.42
CA ARG A 105 4.55 10.93 8.12
C ARG A 105 5.91 10.74 8.77
N TYR A 106 6.79 11.70 8.54
CA TYR A 106 8.05 11.86 9.25
C TYR A 106 7.90 12.89 10.39
N ASP A 107 8.85 12.86 11.31
CA ASP A 107 8.95 13.82 12.40
C ASP A 107 10.41 14.22 12.50
N SER A 108 10.73 15.46 12.07
CA SER A 108 12.09 15.98 12.05
C SER A 108 12.81 15.88 13.40
N LYS A 109 12.07 15.84 14.52
CA LYS A 109 12.63 15.66 15.87
C LYS A 109 12.97 14.20 16.21
N LYS A 110 12.44 13.24 15.45
CA LYS A 110 12.59 11.79 15.63
C LYS A 110 13.21 11.09 14.43
N ASN A 111 13.63 11.84 13.40
CA ASN A 111 14.22 11.30 12.20
C ASN A 111 15.50 10.51 12.52
N THR A 112 15.46 9.20 12.27
CA THR A 112 16.59 8.29 12.32
C THR A 112 17.49 8.45 11.09
N ASP A 113 18.66 7.83 11.09
CA ASP A 113 19.53 7.84 9.89
C ASP A 113 18.86 7.16 8.69
N LEU A 114 18.01 6.15 8.92
CA LEU A 114 17.16 5.56 7.89
C LEU A 114 16.21 6.61 7.30
N SER A 115 15.48 7.36 8.11
CA SER A 115 14.53 8.37 7.61
C SER A 115 15.22 9.44 6.76
N LYS A 116 16.40 9.92 7.17
CA LYS A 116 17.18 10.92 6.43
C LYS A 116 17.63 10.36 5.09
N ARG A 117 18.14 9.12 5.07
CA ARG A 117 18.52 8.42 3.83
C ARG A 117 17.35 8.31 2.86
N ILE A 118 16.19 7.84 3.33
CA ILE A 118 14.99 7.69 2.49
C ILE A 118 14.55 9.05 1.94
N ILE A 119 14.47 10.08 2.78
CA ILE A 119 14.13 11.45 2.35
C ILE A 119 15.12 11.94 1.28
N ASP A 120 16.42 11.79 1.51
CA ASP A 120 17.45 12.24 0.57
C ASP A 120 17.40 11.47 -0.76
N GLU A 121 17.20 10.14 -0.74
CA GLU A 121 17.05 9.32 -1.94
C GLU A 121 15.83 9.77 -2.78
N VAL A 122 14.67 9.93 -2.15
CA VAL A 122 13.46 10.36 -2.86
C VAL A 122 13.61 11.78 -3.42
N LYS A 123 14.27 12.67 -2.68
CA LYS A 123 14.52 14.05 -3.12
C LYS A 123 15.44 14.11 -4.34
N ASN A 124 16.46 13.26 -4.38
CA ASN A 124 17.46 13.24 -5.44
C ASN A 124 17.02 12.43 -6.67
N HIS A 125 16.21 11.39 -6.47
CA HIS A 125 15.95 10.37 -7.50
C HIS A 125 14.46 10.15 -7.79
N GLY A 126 13.56 10.56 -6.91
CA GLY A 126 12.12 10.27 -7.02
C GLY A 126 11.74 8.85 -6.59
N TYR A 127 12.68 8.10 -6.02
CA TYR A 127 12.47 6.77 -5.46
C TYR A 127 13.43 6.54 -4.29
N PHE A 128 13.15 5.53 -3.47
CA PHE A 128 14.09 5.00 -2.48
C PHE A 128 14.31 3.50 -2.66
N THR A 129 15.31 2.96 -1.99
CA THR A 129 15.54 1.52 -1.91
C THR A 129 15.43 1.04 -0.45
N TYR A 130 14.69 -0.05 -0.22
CA TYR A 130 14.63 -0.65 1.11
C TYR A 130 16.03 -1.08 1.56
N GLU A 131 16.27 -0.96 2.86
CA GLU A 131 17.56 -1.35 3.43
C GLU A 131 17.81 -2.85 3.18
N GLY A 132 18.97 -3.17 2.60
CA GLY A 132 19.35 -4.55 2.28
C GLY A 132 18.68 -5.15 1.04
N THR A 133 17.99 -4.35 0.22
CA THR A 133 17.43 -4.79 -1.07
C THR A 133 17.92 -3.91 -2.22
N ASP A 134 17.67 -4.33 -3.46
CA ASP A 134 17.86 -3.52 -4.68
C ASP A 134 16.52 -3.00 -5.25
N GLU A 135 15.42 -3.20 -4.51
CA GLU A 135 14.07 -2.84 -4.96
C GLU A 135 13.87 -1.33 -4.89
N LYS A 136 13.67 -0.71 -6.07
CA LYS A 136 13.35 0.71 -6.18
C LYS A 136 11.85 0.94 -6.01
N VAL A 137 11.51 1.83 -5.11
CA VAL A 137 10.12 2.22 -4.82
C VAL A 137 9.93 3.68 -5.17
N ASP A 138 9.17 3.95 -6.23
CA ASP A 138 8.78 5.30 -6.61
C ASP A 138 8.02 5.97 -5.47
N ALA A 139 8.46 7.17 -5.12
CA ALA A 139 7.89 7.92 -4.01
C ALA A 139 7.94 9.42 -4.27
N THR A 140 7.09 10.15 -3.57
CA THR A 140 7.00 11.60 -3.67
C THR A 140 6.99 12.21 -2.28
N LEU A 141 7.87 13.18 -2.03
CA LEU A 141 7.86 13.96 -0.80
C LEU A 141 6.90 15.15 -0.90
N SER A 142 6.34 15.53 0.24
CA SER A 142 5.63 16.81 0.38
C SER A 142 6.60 17.99 0.32
N ALA A 143 6.09 19.20 0.14
CA ALA A 143 6.93 20.40 -0.02
C ALA A 143 7.74 20.79 1.24
N ASP A 144 7.45 20.17 2.38
CA ASP A 144 8.13 20.34 3.67
C ASP A 144 8.89 19.07 4.11
N ASP A 145 9.00 18.07 3.23
CA ASP A 145 9.66 16.78 3.45
C ASP A 145 9.08 15.96 4.64
N ASN A 146 7.97 16.41 5.23
CA ASN A 146 7.36 15.77 6.41
C ASN A 146 6.45 14.60 6.05
N PHE A 147 6.10 14.44 4.77
CA PHE A 147 5.24 13.36 4.30
C PHE A 147 5.83 12.72 3.06
N LEU A 148 5.53 11.44 2.89
CA LEU A 148 5.89 10.66 1.71
C LEU A 148 4.66 9.93 1.18
N LEU A 149 4.49 10.00 -0.14
CA LEU A 149 3.47 9.32 -0.92
C LEU A 149 4.12 8.20 -1.73
N ILE A 150 3.55 7.01 -1.65
CA ILE A 150 3.75 5.96 -2.66
C ILE A 150 2.42 5.80 -3.40
N TYR A 151 2.41 6.05 -4.71
CA TYR A 151 1.23 5.87 -5.57
C TYR A 151 1.52 4.76 -6.58
N GLN A 152 0.92 3.59 -6.35
CA GLN A 152 1.06 2.43 -7.21
C GLN A 152 -0.24 2.19 -7.98
N ASP A 153 -0.13 2.19 -9.30
CA ASP A 153 -1.15 1.80 -10.25
C ASP A 153 -0.42 1.23 -11.45
N SER A 154 -0.64 -0.05 -11.78
CA SER A 154 0.04 -0.74 -12.88
C SER A 154 -0.62 -0.49 -14.24
N SER A 155 -1.74 0.23 -14.27
CA SER A 155 -2.41 0.58 -15.52
C SER A 155 -1.61 1.62 -16.31
N THR A 156 -1.45 1.34 -17.59
CA THR A 156 -0.86 2.26 -18.58
C THR A 156 -1.92 3.09 -19.32
N GLU A 157 -3.18 3.01 -18.90
CA GLU A 157 -4.25 3.81 -19.48
C GLU A 157 -4.05 5.29 -19.14
N LYS A 158 -4.25 6.18 -20.12
CA LYS A 158 -3.91 7.61 -19.94
C LYS A 158 -4.65 8.26 -18.77
N LYS A 159 -5.86 7.79 -18.49
CA LYS A 159 -6.68 8.27 -17.37
C LYS A 159 -6.10 7.89 -16.00
N ASN A 160 -5.42 6.76 -15.90
CA ASN A 160 -4.73 6.29 -14.70
C ASN A 160 -3.42 7.06 -14.50
N GLU A 161 -2.61 7.16 -15.57
CA GLU A 161 -1.37 7.95 -15.56
C GLU A 161 -1.62 9.40 -15.13
N ASN A 162 -2.64 10.05 -15.71
CA ASN A 162 -2.98 11.43 -15.37
C ASN A 162 -3.41 11.55 -13.90
N LYS A 163 -4.17 10.58 -13.38
CA LYS A 163 -4.59 10.61 -11.97
C LYS A 163 -3.43 10.43 -11.00
N LYS A 164 -2.48 9.53 -11.31
CA LYS A 164 -1.22 9.38 -10.58
C LYS A 164 -0.43 10.69 -10.59
N ALA A 165 -0.19 11.25 -11.78
CA ALA A 165 0.57 12.50 -11.93
C ALA A 165 -0.08 13.69 -11.19
N ASP A 166 -1.41 13.81 -11.26
CA ASP A 166 -2.15 14.85 -10.54
C ASP A 166 -2.05 14.68 -9.02
N ALA A 167 -2.11 13.44 -8.51
CA ALA A 167 -1.96 13.14 -7.09
C ALA A 167 -0.55 13.48 -6.61
N GLU A 168 0.48 13.07 -7.34
CA GLU A 168 1.88 13.37 -7.05
C GLU A 168 2.15 14.87 -7.08
N LYS A 169 1.61 15.59 -8.08
CA LYS A 169 1.74 17.05 -8.15
C LYS A 169 1.11 17.73 -6.94
N PHE A 170 -0.13 17.37 -6.61
CA PHE A 170 -0.79 17.88 -5.42
C PHE A 170 0.04 17.62 -4.15
N PHE A 171 0.61 16.41 -4.05
CA PHE A 171 1.41 16.01 -2.91
C PHE A 171 2.71 16.83 -2.79
N LYS A 172 3.43 17.03 -3.91
CA LYS A 172 4.66 17.86 -3.96
C LYS A 172 4.42 19.29 -3.53
N GLU A 173 3.21 19.81 -3.65
CA GLU A 173 2.83 21.17 -3.26
C GLU A 173 2.26 21.23 -1.83
N TYR A 174 1.93 20.08 -1.23
CA TYR A 174 1.36 20.02 0.11
C TYR A 174 2.37 20.43 1.19
N LYS A 175 1.88 21.21 2.15
CA LYS A 175 2.54 21.49 3.44
C LYS A 175 1.53 21.33 4.56
N ALA A 176 1.96 20.74 5.68
CA ALA A 176 1.18 20.84 6.89
C ALA A 176 1.07 22.31 7.30
N LYS A 177 -0.12 22.71 7.76
CA LYS A 177 -0.35 24.05 8.33
C LYS A 177 0.07 24.08 9.79
#